data_AF-A0A7C2HZC9-F1
#
_entry.id   AF-A0A7C2HZC9-F1
#
_cell.length_a   1.000
_cell.length_b   1.000
_cell.length_c   1.000
_cell.angle_alpha   90.00
_cell.angle_beta   90.00
_cell.angle_gamma   90.00
#
_symmetry.space_group_name_H-M   'P 1'
#
loop_
_entity.id
_entity.type
_entity.pdbx_description
1 polymer ?
#
loop_
_entity_poly.entity_id
_entity_poly.type
_entity_poly.pdbx_seq_one_letter_code
_entity_poly.pdbx_strand_id
1 'polypeptide(L)' 'MSPQERLQKVLASAGLGSRRKCEELIEAGRVKVNGRKAVLGDRVDVEGDTVTV' A
#
# COMPACT_ATOMS: atom_id res chain seq x y z
N MET A 1 17.55 6.99 6.94
CA MET A 1 17.03 7.14 5.56
C MET A 1 16.00 6.03 5.42
N SER A 2 14.75 6.33 5.75
CA SER A 2 13.71 5.29 5.85
C SER A 2 13.38 4.77 4.44
N PRO A 3 13.41 3.45 4.21
CA PRO A 3 13.19 2.89 2.90
C PRO A 3 11.71 3.02 2.51
N GLN A 4 11.43 3.92 1.56
CA GLN A 4 10.11 4.02 0.94
C GLN A 4 9.89 2.81 0.03
N GLU A 5 8.93 1.96 0.38
CA GLU A 5 8.61 0.76 -0.38
C GLU A 5 7.30 0.95 -1.16
N ARG A 6 7.20 0.29 -2.33
CA ARG A 6 5.99 0.35 -3.16
C ARG A 6 4.82 -0.25 -2.38
N LEU A 7 3.70 0.47 -2.33
CA LEU A 7 2.53 0.07 -1.57
C LEU A 7 2.05 -1.34 -1.94
N GLN A 8 1.98 -1.69 -3.22
CA GLN A 8 1.58 -3.03 -3.67
C GLN A 8 2.54 -4.14 -3.22
N LYS A 9 3.83 -3.80 -2.99
CA LYS A 9 4.81 -4.75 -2.42
C LYS A 9 4.58 -4.89 -0.92
N VAL A 10 4.37 -3.79 -0.20
CA VAL A 10 4.05 -3.80 1.23
C VAL A 10 2.77 -4.60 1.51
N LEU A 11 1.70 -4.35 0.75
CA LEU A 11 0.43 -5.06 0.87
C LEU A 11 0.59 -6.56 0.58
N ALA A 12 1.36 -6.92 -0.46
CA ALA A 12 1.63 -8.32 -0.78
C ALA A 12 2.48 -9.01 0.30
N SER A 13 3.50 -8.32 0.83
CA SER A 13 4.32 -8.80 1.95
C SER A 13 3.52 -8.95 3.24
N ALA A 14 2.49 -8.12 3.44
CA ALA A 14 1.54 -8.21 4.55
C ALA A 14 0.49 -9.34 4.37
N GLY A 15 0.52 -10.08 3.25
CA GLY A 15 -0.36 -11.21 3.00
C GLY A 15 -1.78 -10.83 2.55
N LEU A 16 -2.02 -9.56 2.17
CA LEU A 16 -3.32 -9.09 1.69
C LEU A 16 -3.70 -9.64 0.30
N GLY A 17 -2.74 -10.23 -0.41
CA GLY A 17 -2.95 -10.93 -1.66
C GLY A 17 -1.74 -10.90 -2.57
N SER A 18 -1.91 -11.38 -3.80
CA SER A 18 -0.89 -11.24 -4.85
C SER A 18 -0.67 -9.76 -5.21
N ARG A 19 0.47 -9.41 -5.84
CA ARG A 19 0.74 -8.03 -6.30
C ARG A 19 -0.43 -7.45 -7.09
N ARG A 20 -0.98 -8.20 -8.05
CA ARG A 20 -2.17 -7.80 -8.84
C ARG A 20 -3.41 -7.54 -7.98
N LYS A 21 -3.67 -8.38 -6.98
CA LYS A 21 -4.80 -8.20 -6.05
C LYS A 21 -4.64 -6.91 -5.24
N CYS A 22 -3.41 -6.61 -4.83
CA CYS A 22 -3.10 -5.37 -4.12
C CYS A 22 -3.30 -4.15 -5.02
N GLU A 23 -2.90 -4.22 -6.30
CA GLU A 23 -3.15 -3.18 -7.29
C GLU A 23 -4.66 -2.92 -7.47
N GLU A 24 -5.47 -3.98 -7.61
CA GLU A 24 -6.94 -3.87 -7.67
C GLU A 24 -7.53 -3.21 -6.41
N LEU A 25 -7.05 -3.55 -5.21
CA LEU A 25 -7.52 -2.96 -3.96
C LEU A 25 -7.20 -1.47 -3.86
N ILE A 26 -6.02 -1.08 -4.35
CA ILE A 26 -5.59 0.32 -4.43
C ILE A 26 -6.47 1.08 -5.44
N GLU A 27 -6.63 0.55 -6.66
CA GLU A 27 -7.47 1.17 -7.69
C GLU A 27 -8.95 1.26 -7.29
N ALA A 28 -9.47 0.27 -6.56
CA ALA A 28 -10.80 0.30 -5.97
C ALA A 28 -10.93 1.34 -4.83
N GLY A 29 -9.85 2.00 -4.43
CA GLY A 29 -9.82 2.98 -3.35
C GLY A 29 -10.13 2.40 -1.98
N ARG A 30 -9.85 1.10 -1.79
CA ARG A 30 -10.00 0.42 -0.49
C ARG A 30 -8.79 0.66 0.42
N VAL A 31 -7.61 0.84 -0.18
CA VAL A 31 -6.39 1.13 0.56
C VAL A 31 -6.29 2.60 0.91
N LYS A 32 -5.92 2.90 2.15
CA LYS A 32 -5.61 4.23 2.66
C LYS A 32 -4.23 4.25 3.29
N VAL A 33 -3.51 5.33 3.08
CA VAL A 33 -2.22 5.62 3.70
C VAL A 33 -2.39 6.90 4.51
N ASN A 34 -2.16 6.83 5.82
CA ASN A 34 -2.34 7.96 6.74
C ASN A 34 -3.73 8.63 6.60
N GLY A 35 -4.76 7.82 6.39
CA GLY A 35 -6.14 8.28 6.20
C GLY A 35 -6.48 8.83 4.79
N ARG A 36 -5.51 8.93 3.87
CA ARG A 36 -5.73 9.34 2.48
C ARG A 36 -5.88 8.12 1.58
N LYS A 37 -6.78 8.17 0.58
CA LYS A 37 -6.88 7.08 -0.41
C LYS A 37 -5.55 6.94 -1.14
N ALA A 38 -5.03 5.72 -1.15
CA ALA A 38 -3.82 5.41 -1.86
C ALA A 38 -4.08 5.28 -3.36
N VAL A 39 -3.05 5.52 -4.17
CA VAL A 39 -3.12 5.35 -5.63
C VAL A 39 -2.06 4.38 -6.13
N LEU A 40 -2.32 3.77 -7.30
CA LEU A 40 -1.42 2.79 -7.90
C LEU A 40 -0.05 3.43 -8.14
N GLY A 41 1.00 2.83 -7.59
CA GLY A 41 2.37 3.35 -7.70
C GLY A 41 2.83 4.21 -6.51
N ASP A 42 1.95 4.46 -5.54
CA ASP A 42 2.34 5.10 -4.28
C ASP A 42 3.45 4.31 -3.57
N ARG A 43 4.32 5.08 -2.94
CA ARG A 43 5.35 4.55 -2.04
C ARG A 43 5.00 4.98 -0.63
N VAL A 44 5.13 4.06 0.29
CA VAL A 44 4.85 4.28 1.70
C VAL A 44 6.10 3.99 2.51
N ASP A 45 6.27 4.75 3.57
CA ASP A 45 7.26 4.46 4.59
C ASP A 45 6.70 3.39 5.53
N VAL A 46 7.30 2.19 5.51
CA VAL A 46 6.84 1.09 6.38
C VAL A 46 7.08 1.36 7.87
N GLU A 47 7.97 2.29 8.21
CA GLU A 47 8.26 2.65 9.60
C GLU A 47 7.40 3.82 10.10
N GLY A 48 6.95 4.69 9.20
CA GLY A 48 6.24 5.93 9.55
C GLY A 48 4.78 6.01 9.12
N ASP A 49 4.42 5.33 8.03
CA ASP A 49 3.09 5.43 7.44
C ASP A 49 2.17 4.32 7.92
N THR A 50 0.92 4.70 8.23
CA THR A 50 -0.13 3.74 8.56
C THR A 50 -0.91 3.36 7.32
N VAL A 51 -0.81 2.10 6.90
CA VAL A 51 -1.59 1.54 5.80
C VAL A 51 -2.82 0.83 6.34
N THR A 52 -4.00 1.16 5.82
CA THR A 52 -5.29 0.55 6.18
C THR A 52 -5.99 0.07 4.91
N VAL A 53 -6.65 -1.09 4.95
CA VAL A 53 -7.30 -1.74 3.79
C VAL A 53 -8.74 -2.08 4.10
#